data_AF-A0A1I8JMS9-F1
#
_entry.id   AF-A0A1I8JMS9-F1
#
_cell.length_a   1.000
_cell.length_b   1.000
_cell.length_c   1.000
_cell.angle_alpha   90.00
_cell.angle_beta   90.00
_cell.angle_gamma   90.00
#
_symmetry.space_group_name_H-M   'P 1'
#
loop_
_entity.id
_entity.type
_entity.pdbx_description
1 polymer ?
#
loop_
_entity_poly.entity_id
_entity_poly.type
_entity_poly.pdbx_seq_one_letter_code
_entity_poly.pdbx_strand_id
1 'polypeptide(L)'
;LRADEQLSPSLTRQAPAMLQSIFSTDFDLDRLLSFALPRPLPPLRRPPTPAVRAPSQQPVACRQRAATGDCKCQEPLRAELDIRTAHIILDYMEMHLSDKQKLREEWEELQEAARQPHQQDGRLFSAATRPENADKNRRPDRLPYDRTRVRLLPDTPGASDYINASLVQDSACLPRHLRGDGGGGGGGHILTQSPLTATIGEFWRLVWQTGATGLVNLARPGEPGLPDYWPDRGCAQFGGFQVHLVSEHVCSDHFVIRSLRVRPLAAAGAERRRLGPARTVTQFHYLSWEEAGVPPSTSSLLEFR
;
A
#
# COMPACT_ATOMS: atom_id res chain seq x y z
N LEU A 1 47.35 -33.81 -35.52
CA LEU A 1 48.11 -32.58 -35.24
C LEU A 1 47.62 -31.54 -36.26
N ARG A 2 46.41 -30.97 -36.11
CA ARG A 2 45.96 -29.90 -35.18
C ARG A 2 46.72 -28.58 -35.36
N ALA A 3 46.02 -27.61 -35.91
CA ALA A 3 46.12 -26.14 -35.79
C ALA A 3 45.04 -25.58 -36.74
N ASP A 4 43.79 -25.33 -36.35
CA ASP A 4 43.23 -24.39 -35.37
C ASP A 4 43.51 -22.89 -35.64
N GLU A 5 42.40 -22.16 -35.65
CA GLU A 5 42.16 -20.74 -35.37
C GLU A 5 42.73 -19.67 -36.32
N GLN A 6 41.83 -18.96 -37.02
CA GLN A 6 41.47 -17.57 -36.69
C GLN A 6 40.41 -17.03 -37.67
N LEU A 7 39.15 -17.10 -37.27
CA LEU A 7 38.07 -16.24 -37.78
C LEU A 7 37.25 -15.81 -36.57
N SER A 8 37.44 -14.56 -36.16
CA SER A 8 36.71 -13.90 -35.08
C SER A 8 35.23 -13.76 -35.42
N PRO A 9 34.31 -14.08 -34.48
CA PRO A 9 32.96 -13.52 -34.49
C PRO A 9 32.70 -12.82 -33.16
N SER A 10 33.00 -11.52 -33.08
CA SER A 10 32.56 -10.68 -31.97
C SER A 10 31.33 -9.87 -32.41
N LEU A 11 30.17 -10.53 -32.48
CA LEU A 11 28.87 -9.87 -32.65
C LEU A 11 27.75 -10.82 -32.19
N THR A 12 27.74 -11.17 -30.91
CA THR A 12 26.58 -11.83 -30.31
C THR A 12 26.38 -11.34 -28.88
N ARG A 13 25.15 -10.83 -28.63
CA ARG A 13 24.51 -10.56 -27.32
C ARG A 13 25.05 -9.40 -26.47
N GLN A 14 24.59 -8.20 -26.81
CA GLN A 14 24.09 -7.27 -25.80
C GLN A 14 22.56 -7.30 -25.87
N ALA A 15 21.93 -8.04 -24.94
CA ALA A 15 20.52 -7.90 -24.63
C ALA A 15 20.38 -6.85 -23.50
N PRO A 16 19.42 -5.91 -23.57
CA PRO A 16 19.37 -4.80 -22.62
C PRO A 16 18.82 -5.25 -21.26
N ALA A 17 19.58 -4.93 -20.21
CA ALA A 17 19.34 -5.19 -18.80
C ALA A 17 18.22 -4.30 -18.20
N MET A 18 16.97 -4.43 -18.67
CA MET A 18 15.90 -3.47 -18.34
C MET A 18 14.64 -4.01 -17.67
N LEU A 19 14.57 -5.30 -17.28
CA LEU A 19 13.31 -5.90 -16.79
C LEU A 19 13.48 -6.74 -15.52
N GLN A 20 14.19 -6.18 -14.54
CA GLN A 20 14.55 -6.88 -13.30
C GLN A 20 14.13 -6.15 -12.01
N SER A 21 13.47 -4.98 -12.07
CA SER A 21 13.50 -4.00 -10.94
C SER A 21 12.13 -3.50 -10.43
N ILE A 22 11.01 -4.19 -10.67
CA ILE A 22 9.71 -3.77 -10.06
C ILE A 22 9.53 -4.36 -8.65
N PHE A 23 10.12 -5.52 -8.38
CA PHE A 23 10.56 -5.96 -7.05
C PHE A 23 12.09 -6.05 -7.12
N SER A 24 12.81 -5.98 -6.01
CA SER A 24 14.25 -6.27 -6.06
C SER A 24 14.47 -7.59 -6.81
N THR A 25 15.54 -7.71 -7.58
CA THR A 25 15.91 -8.93 -8.33
C THR A 25 16.04 -10.18 -7.46
N ASP A 26 15.98 -10.04 -6.14
CA ASP A 26 16.05 -11.12 -5.18
C ASP A 26 14.77 -11.27 -4.35
N PHE A 27 13.57 -11.03 -4.93
CA PHE A 27 12.34 -11.52 -4.28
C PHE A 27 12.42 -13.06 -4.22
N ASP A 28 12.97 -13.54 -3.12
CA ASP A 28 13.22 -14.94 -2.85
C ASP A 28 11.88 -15.62 -2.57
N LEU A 29 11.24 -16.07 -3.64
CA LEU A 29 10.00 -16.84 -3.58
C LEU A 29 10.23 -18.11 -2.74
N ASP A 30 11.42 -18.70 -2.76
CA ASP A 30 11.75 -19.87 -1.93
C ASP A 30 11.75 -19.51 -0.43
N ARG A 31 12.21 -18.32 -0.05
CA ARG A 31 12.10 -17.77 1.32
C ARG A 31 10.65 -17.46 1.70
N LEU A 32 9.83 -16.88 0.82
CA LEU A 32 8.38 -16.69 1.09
C LEU A 32 7.68 -18.05 1.32
N LEU A 33 7.97 -19.02 0.45
CA LEU A 33 7.40 -20.37 0.51
C LEU A 33 7.93 -21.19 1.70
N SER A 34 9.03 -20.77 2.34
CA SER A 34 9.56 -21.40 3.55
C SER A 34 8.72 -21.10 4.80
N PHE A 35 7.99 -19.97 4.81
CA PHE A 35 7.09 -19.59 5.90
C PHE A 35 5.71 -20.29 5.81
N ALA A 36 5.41 -20.96 4.71
CA ALA A 36 4.11 -21.59 4.44
C ALA A 36 3.92 -22.97 5.12
N LEU A 37 4.86 -23.42 5.96
CA LEU A 37 4.74 -24.69 6.68
C LEU A 37 4.23 -24.47 8.11
N PRO A 38 3.03 -24.96 8.48
CA PRO A 38 2.63 -25.04 9.88
C PRO A 38 3.51 -26.06 10.61
N ARG A 39 3.98 -25.73 11.82
CA ARG A 39 4.38 -26.76 12.78
C ARG A 39 3.18 -27.69 13.03
N PRO A 40 3.37 -29.02 13.14
CA PRO A 40 2.27 -29.94 13.39
C PRO A 40 1.59 -29.58 14.72
N LEU A 41 0.30 -29.23 14.65
CA LEU A 41 -0.52 -29.03 15.82
C LEU A 41 -0.71 -30.37 16.55
N PRO A 42 -0.64 -30.41 17.89
CA PRO A 42 -0.95 -31.62 18.65
C PRO A 42 -2.43 -32.01 18.43
N PRO A 43 -2.77 -33.31 18.48
CA PRO A 43 -4.11 -33.78 18.17
C PRO A 43 -5.13 -33.21 19.17
N LEU A 44 -6.15 -32.54 18.64
CA LEU A 44 -7.28 -32.02 19.41
C LEU A 44 -8.08 -33.19 20.03
N ARG A 45 -8.08 -33.28 21.36
CA ARG A 45 -9.00 -34.16 22.09
C ARG A 45 -10.43 -33.63 21.94
N ARG A 46 -11.33 -34.44 21.41
CA ARG A 46 -12.77 -34.12 21.32
C ARG A 46 -13.35 -33.88 22.72
N PRO A 47 -14.03 -32.76 22.98
CA PRO A 47 -14.85 -32.62 24.18
C PRO A 47 -16.11 -33.49 24.07
N PRO A 48 -16.65 -33.98 25.20
CA PRO A 48 -17.85 -34.81 25.20
C PRO A 48 -19.08 -34.01 24.77
N THR A 49 -19.92 -34.66 23.97
CA THR A 49 -21.19 -34.16 23.42
C THR A 49 -22.18 -33.83 24.55
N PRO A 50 -22.73 -32.61 24.65
CA PRO A 50 -23.85 -32.35 25.54
C PRO A 50 -25.15 -32.88 24.92
N ALA A 51 -25.99 -33.51 25.76
CA ALA A 51 -27.27 -34.07 25.39
C ALA A 51 -28.24 -33.01 24.86
N VAL A 52 -28.88 -33.31 23.72
CA VAL A 52 -29.92 -32.52 23.08
C VAL A 52 -31.14 -32.42 23.99
N ARG A 53 -31.56 -31.20 24.31
CA ARG A 53 -32.89 -30.91 24.88
C ARG A 53 -33.63 -30.04 23.89
N ALA A 54 -34.74 -30.55 23.36
CA ALA A 54 -35.59 -29.86 22.39
C ALA A 54 -36.32 -28.66 23.03
N PRO A 55 -36.42 -27.49 22.35
CA PRO A 55 -37.41 -26.49 22.70
C PRO A 55 -38.65 -26.62 21.82
N SER A 56 -39.79 -26.54 22.49
CA SER A 56 -41.16 -26.50 22.00
C SER A 56 -41.44 -25.32 21.08
N GLN A 57 -42.20 -25.57 20.01
CA GLN A 57 -42.72 -24.58 19.08
C GLN A 57 -43.84 -23.73 19.71
N GLN A 58 -43.76 -22.40 19.58
CA GLN A 58 -44.93 -21.53 19.40
C GLN A 58 -44.54 -20.32 18.52
N PRO A 59 -45.33 -19.93 17.52
CA PRO A 59 -45.09 -18.76 16.70
C PRO A 59 -45.73 -17.52 17.34
N VAL A 60 -44.97 -16.43 17.50
CA VAL A 60 -45.54 -15.13 17.90
C VAL A 60 -45.39 -14.15 16.75
N ALA A 61 -46.54 -13.62 16.32
CA ALA A 61 -46.75 -12.87 15.10
C ALA A 61 -46.05 -11.50 15.07
N CYS A 62 -45.65 -11.12 13.87
CA CYS A 62 -45.26 -9.79 13.44
C CYS A 62 -46.41 -8.77 13.67
N ARG A 63 -46.13 -7.64 14.31
CA ARG A 63 -46.96 -6.43 14.23
C ARG A 63 -46.11 -5.25 13.78
N GLN A 64 -46.33 -4.83 12.55
CA GLN A 64 -45.87 -3.56 12.01
C GLN A 64 -46.66 -2.40 12.66
N ARG A 65 -45.96 -1.35 13.09
CA ARG A 65 -46.50 0.02 13.17
C ARG A 65 -45.41 0.99 12.72
N ALA A 66 -45.82 1.89 11.83
CA ALA A 66 -45.00 2.88 11.16
C ALA A 66 -44.95 4.23 11.92
N ALA A 67 -43.99 5.08 11.48
CA ALA A 67 -43.72 6.48 11.83
C ALA A 67 -43.05 6.68 13.22
N THR A 68 -41.94 7.41 13.39
CA THR A 68 -41.46 8.67 12.76
C THR A 68 -39.92 8.75 12.80
N GLY A 69 -39.36 9.70 12.03
CA GLY A 69 -37.96 9.81 11.62
C GLY A 69 -36.87 9.67 12.69
N ASP A 70 -35.82 8.95 12.29
CA ASP A 70 -34.45 9.17 12.75
C ASP A 70 -33.49 8.63 11.67
N CYS A 71 -32.52 9.46 11.29
CA CYS A 71 -31.52 9.14 10.28
C CYS A 71 -30.56 8.10 10.87
N LYS A 72 -30.89 6.82 10.74
CA LYS A 72 -29.97 5.73 11.10
C LYS A 72 -28.83 5.71 10.11
N CYS A 73 -27.69 6.22 10.55
CA CYS A 73 -26.38 5.86 10.03
C CYS A 73 -26.35 4.33 9.99
N GLN A 74 -26.44 3.73 8.80
CA GLN A 74 -26.22 2.30 8.64
C GLN A 74 -24.79 2.02 9.11
N GLU A 75 -24.65 1.23 10.17
CA GLU A 75 -23.38 0.56 10.48
C GLU A 75 -22.85 -0.10 9.20
N PRO A 76 -21.53 -0.04 8.94
CA PRO A 76 -20.98 -0.74 7.80
C PRO A 76 -21.32 -2.21 7.97
N LEU A 77 -22.11 -2.75 7.04
CA LEU A 77 -22.41 -4.18 6.95
C LEU A 77 -21.07 -4.91 6.97
N ARG A 78 -20.73 -5.51 8.11
CA ARG A 78 -19.62 -6.45 8.21
C ARG A 78 -19.90 -7.49 7.14
N ALA A 79 -18.94 -7.72 6.24
CA ALA A 79 -18.96 -8.89 5.37
C ALA A 79 -18.86 -10.10 6.30
N GLU A 80 -20.01 -10.58 6.77
CA GLU A 80 -20.09 -11.69 7.70
C GLU A 80 -19.91 -12.96 6.89
N LEU A 81 -18.64 -13.33 6.67
CA LEU A 81 -18.27 -14.60 6.08
C LEU A 81 -18.64 -15.69 7.10
N ASP A 82 -19.50 -16.63 6.74
CA ASP A 82 -19.85 -17.72 7.63
C ASP A 82 -18.64 -18.65 7.83
N ILE A 83 -18.58 -19.29 9.00
CA ILE A 83 -17.44 -20.12 9.41
C ILE A 83 -17.14 -21.24 8.41
N ARG A 84 -18.15 -21.79 7.72
CA ARG A 84 -17.94 -22.87 6.75
C ARG A 84 -17.26 -22.35 5.49
N THR A 85 -17.73 -21.22 4.96
CA THR A 85 -17.07 -20.57 3.83
C THR A 85 -15.64 -20.15 4.18
N ALA A 86 -15.41 -19.66 5.40
CA ALA A 86 -14.06 -19.35 5.88
C ALA A 86 -13.11 -20.56 5.83
N HIS A 87 -13.56 -21.73 6.31
CA HIS A 87 -12.75 -22.95 6.25
C HIS A 87 -12.47 -23.39 4.81
N ILE A 88 -13.46 -23.32 3.91
CA ILE A 88 -13.26 -23.68 2.49
C ILE A 88 -12.22 -22.76 1.84
N ILE A 89 -12.29 -21.45 2.10
CA ILE A 89 -11.31 -20.50 1.58
C ILE A 89 -9.93 -20.79 2.16
N LEU A 90 -9.83 -21.07 3.46
CA LEU A 90 -8.57 -21.39 4.11
C LEU A 90 -7.95 -22.68 3.53
N ASP A 91 -8.72 -23.76 3.42
CA ASP A 91 -8.28 -25.03 2.84
C ASP A 91 -7.80 -24.84 1.40
N TYR A 92 -8.51 -24.02 0.61
CA TYR A 92 -8.09 -23.68 -0.74
C TYR A 92 -6.76 -22.91 -0.75
N MET A 93 -6.61 -21.91 0.13
CA MET A 93 -5.38 -21.12 0.23
C MET A 93 -4.19 -21.99 0.66
N GLU A 94 -4.37 -22.90 1.61
CA GLU A 94 -3.32 -23.83 2.06
C GLU A 94 -2.91 -24.80 0.95
N MET A 95 -3.89 -25.34 0.22
CA MET A 95 -3.64 -26.19 -0.95
C MET A 95 -2.90 -25.39 -2.04
N HIS A 96 -3.29 -24.14 -2.29
CA HIS A 96 -2.66 -23.27 -3.28
C HIS A 96 -1.22 -22.91 -2.90
N LEU A 97 -0.97 -22.63 -1.62
CA LEU A 97 0.38 -22.36 -1.09
C LEU A 97 1.29 -23.59 -1.16
N SER A 98 0.72 -24.79 -1.12
CA SER A 98 1.47 -26.05 -1.25
C SER A 98 1.94 -26.31 -2.68
N ASP A 99 1.25 -25.76 -3.68
CA ASP A 99 1.61 -25.88 -5.10
C ASP A 99 2.57 -24.76 -5.55
N LYS A 100 3.85 -24.96 -5.25
CA LYS A 100 4.93 -24.01 -5.60
C LYS A 100 5.09 -23.81 -7.10
N GLN A 101 4.72 -24.79 -7.92
CA GLN A 101 4.83 -24.68 -9.38
C GLN A 101 3.76 -23.74 -9.91
N LYS A 102 2.51 -23.94 -9.50
CA LYS A 102 1.40 -23.07 -9.87
C LYS A 102 1.64 -21.62 -9.46
N LEU A 103 2.18 -21.38 -8.26
CA LEU A 103 2.54 -20.02 -7.81
C LEU A 103 3.61 -19.37 -8.69
N ARG A 104 4.58 -20.13 -9.22
CA ARG A 104 5.58 -19.61 -10.15
C ARG A 104 4.96 -19.28 -11.50
N GLU A 105 4.11 -20.15 -12.02
CA GLU A 105 3.39 -19.92 -13.28
C GLU A 105 2.52 -18.66 -13.20
N GLU A 106 1.72 -18.50 -12.14
CA GLU A 106 0.92 -17.29 -11.89
C GLU A 106 1.78 -16.02 -11.78
N TRP A 107 2.95 -16.13 -11.14
CA TRP A 107 3.89 -15.01 -11.04
C TRP A 107 4.48 -14.62 -12.41
N GLU A 108 4.87 -15.59 -13.23
CA GLU A 108 5.37 -15.37 -14.58
C GLU A 108 4.31 -14.74 -15.48
N GLU A 109 3.05 -15.20 -15.39
CA GLU A 109 1.92 -14.61 -16.10
C GLU A 109 1.69 -13.14 -15.71
N LEU A 110 1.76 -12.81 -14.41
CA LEU A 110 1.65 -11.42 -13.94
C LEU A 110 2.81 -10.55 -14.45
N GLN A 111 4.04 -11.09 -14.47
CA GLN A 111 5.17 -10.36 -15.02
C GLN A 111 5.00 -10.11 -16.52
N GLU A 112 4.51 -11.08 -17.28
CA GLU A 112 4.28 -10.91 -18.70
C GLU A 112 3.15 -9.90 -18.97
N ALA A 113 2.07 -9.97 -18.20
CA ALA A 113 1.00 -8.96 -18.25
C ALA A 113 1.52 -7.54 -17.91
N ALA A 114 2.48 -7.42 -16.98
CA ALA A 114 3.13 -6.16 -16.69
C ALA A 114 4.08 -5.69 -17.83
N ARG A 115 4.68 -6.62 -18.58
CA ARG A 115 5.56 -6.36 -19.75
C ARG A 115 4.79 -6.02 -21.03
N GLN A 116 3.52 -6.40 -21.14
CA GLN A 116 2.64 -6.03 -22.27
C GLN A 116 2.71 -4.51 -22.56
N PRO A 117 2.49 -4.06 -23.81
CA PRO A 117 3.06 -2.83 -24.39
C PRO A 117 2.66 -1.47 -23.76
N HIS A 118 1.95 -1.47 -22.63
CA HIS A 118 1.66 -0.29 -21.82
C HIS A 118 2.93 0.33 -21.19
N GLN A 119 4.04 -0.40 -21.09
CA GLN A 119 5.31 0.19 -20.66
C GLN A 119 6.07 0.90 -21.80
N GLN A 120 5.74 0.61 -23.07
CA GLN A 120 6.43 1.18 -24.23
C GLN A 120 5.69 2.38 -24.85
N ASP A 121 4.43 2.62 -24.47
CA ASP A 121 3.72 3.84 -24.86
C ASP A 121 4.14 4.98 -23.93
N GLY A 122 5.11 5.79 -24.37
CA GLY A 122 5.58 6.99 -23.65
C GLY A 122 4.47 7.98 -23.29
N ARG A 123 3.26 7.84 -23.88
CA ARG A 123 2.05 8.59 -23.51
C ARG A 123 1.49 8.24 -22.13
N LEU A 124 1.88 7.10 -21.55
CA LEU A 124 1.38 6.66 -20.24
C LEU A 124 2.13 7.27 -19.07
N PHE A 125 3.34 7.81 -19.32
CA PHE A 125 4.21 8.42 -18.30
C PHE A 125 4.66 9.83 -18.69
N SER A 126 3.93 10.49 -19.59
CA SER A 126 4.35 11.74 -20.24
C SER A 126 4.65 12.88 -19.26
N ALA A 127 3.98 12.92 -18.10
CA ALA A 127 4.28 13.90 -17.06
C ALA A 127 5.53 13.51 -16.26
N ALA A 128 5.68 12.23 -15.95
CA ALA A 128 6.76 11.69 -15.13
C ALA A 128 8.12 11.68 -15.86
N THR A 129 8.11 11.56 -17.19
CA THR A 129 9.30 11.54 -18.05
C THR A 129 9.77 12.92 -18.50
N ARG A 130 9.08 14.00 -18.10
CA ARG A 130 9.55 15.37 -18.40
C ARG A 130 10.91 15.62 -17.74
N PRO A 131 11.83 16.33 -18.41
CA PRO A 131 13.16 16.62 -17.85
C PRO A 131 13.08 17.37 -16.51
N GLU A 132 12.11 18.27 -16.34
CA GLU A 132 11.85 19.01 -15.10
C GLU A 132 11.41 18.13 -13.90
N ASN A 133 10.99 16.89 -14.16
CA ASN A 133 10.50 15.95 -13.14
C ASN A 133 11.43 14.76 -12.92
N ALA A 134 12.51 14.63 -13.73
CA ALA A 134 13.46 13.53 -13.62
C ALA A 134 14.05 13.44 -12.21
N ASP A 135 14.48 14.56 -11.63
CA ASP A 135 15.08 14.64 -10.30
C ASP A 135 14.08 14.45 -9.14
N LYS A 136 12.78 14.35 -9.45
CA LYS A 136 11.71 14.07 -8.48
C LYS A 136 11.39 12.58 -8.40
N ASN A 137 11.98 11.76 -9.28
CA ASN A 137 11.81 10.31 -9.30
C ASN A 137 13.02 9.64 -8.65
N ARG A 138 12.76 8.82 -7.64
CA ARG A 138 13.81 8.03 -6.99
C ARG A 138 14.39 6.97 -7.94
N ARG A 139 13.54 6.42 -8.79
CA ARG A 139 13.87 5.38 -9.75
C ARG A 139 13.20 5.69 -11.11
N PRO A 140 13.97 5.75 -12.22
CA PRO A 140 13.42 6.11 -13.53
C PRO A 140 12.53 5.02 -14.13
N ASP A 141 12.63 3.78 -13.66
CA ASP A 141 11.81 2.63 -14.03
C ASP A 141 10.51 2.52 -13.21
N ARG A 142 10.33 3.33 -12.16
CA ARG A 142 9.15 3.30 -11.28
C ARG A 142 8.43 4.64 -11.32
N LEU A 143 7.63 4.84 -12.35
CA LEU A 143 6.92 6.09 -12.62
C LEU A 143 5.40 5.92 -12.45
N PRO A 144 4.68 6.97 -12.00
CA PRO A 144 3.24 6.93 -11.91
C PRO A 144 2.62 7.07 -13.30
N TYR A 145 1.54 6.32 -13.58
CA TYR A 145 0.78 6.49 -14.82
C TYR A 145 0.06 7.84 -14.85
N ASP A 146 0.02 8.51 -16.01
CA ASP A 146 -0.63 9.81 -16.18
C ASP A 146 -2.12 9.81 -15.80
N ARG A 147 -2.78 8.67 -16.00
CA ARG A 147 -4.20 8.47 -15.68
C ARG A 147 -4.51 8.38 -14.19
N THR A 148 -3.57 7.89 -13.37
CA THR A 148 -3.77 7.63 -11.94
C THR A 148 -2.86 8.48 -11.06
N ARG A 149 -1.92 9.26 -11.64
CA ARG A 149 -1.02 10.09 -10.86
C ARG A 149 -1.78 11.11 -10.03
N VAL A 150 -1.30 11.36 -8.82
CA VAL A 150 -1.81 12.46 -8.01
C VAL A 150 -1.22 13.77 -8.53
N ARG A 151 -2.08 14.80 -8.64
CA ARG A 151 -1.69 16.14 -9.08
C ARG A 151 -1.73 17.10 -7.90
N LEU A 152 -0.61 17.73 -7.60
CA LEU A 152 -0.54 18.73 -6.54
C LEU A 152 -1.16 20.04 -7.01
N LEU A 153 -1.90 20.69 -6.12
CA LEU A 153 -2.34 22.07 -6.33
C LEU A 153 -1.10 22.98 -6.28
N PRO A 154 -0.91 23.85 -7.29
CA PRO A 154 0.26 24.72 -7.34
C PRO A 154 0.19 25.79 -6.25
N ASP A 155 1.29 25.98 -5.50
CA ASP A 155 1.40 27.03 -4.48
C ASP A 155 1.54 28.43 -5.12
N THR A 156 2.18 28.50 -6.28
CA THR A 156 2.38 29.72 -7.07
C THR A 156 2.06 29.46 -8.55
N PRO A 157 1.63 30.48 -9.32
CA PRO A 157 1.48 30.33 -10.76
C PRO A 157 2.78 29.80 -11.39
N GLY A 158 2.68 28.70 -12.15
CA GLY A 158 3.83 28.03 -12.77
C GLY A 158 4.57 27.01 -11.91
N ALA A 159 4.15 26.79 -10.64
CA ALA A 159 4.68 25.68 -9.84
C ALA A 159 4.28 24.32 -10.45
N SER A 160 5.18 23.35 -10.36
CA SER A 160 4.96 22.00 -10.89
C SER A 160 3.86 21.27 -10.10
N ASP A 161 2.95 20.60 -10.81
CA ASP A 161 1.88 19.76 -10.23
C ASP A 161 2.36 18.33 -9.88
N TYR A 162 3.65 18.04 -10.12
CA TYR A 162 4.16 16.67 -10.15
C TYR A 162 4.69 16.20 -8.80
N ILE A 163 4.24 15.01 -8.42
CA ILE A 163 4.84 14.15 -7.40
C ILE A 163 4.74 12.70 -7.88
N ASN A 164 5.74 11.87 -7.56
CA ASN A 164 5.71 10.44 -7.87
C ASN A 164 4.76 9.71 -6.89
N ALA A 165 3.46 9.76 -7.21
CA ALA A 165 2.40 9.12 -6.46
C ALA A 165 1.25 8.72 -7.38
N SER A 166 0.62 7.58 -7.13
CA SER A 166 -0.55 7.07 -7.86
C SER A 166 -1.71 6.80 -6.91
N LEU A 167 -2.91 7.20 -7.32
CA LEU A 167 -4.15 6.79 -6.69
C LEU A 167 -4.48 5.37 -7.09
N VAL A 168 -4.62 4.49 -6.10
CA VAL A 168 -5.12 3.12 -6.26
C VAL A 168 -6.53 3.10 -5.70
N GLN A 169 -7.50 3.08 -6.62
CA GLN A 169 -8.89 2.84 -6.28
C GLN A 169 -9.11 1.34 -6.23
N ASP A 170 -9.63 0.87 -5.10
CA ASP A 170 -9.98 -0.51 -4.95
C ASP A 170 -11.19 -0.85 -5.83
N SER A 171 -10.95 -1.59 -6.90
CA SER A 171 -12.02 -2.15 -7.74
C SER A 171 -12.49 -3.51 -7.26
N ALA A 172 -11.80 -4.11 -6.29
CA ALA A 172 -11.95 -5.49 -5.82
C ALA A 172 -12.63 -5.62 -4.45
N CYS A 173 -12.67 -4.57 -3.61
CA CYS A 173 -13.38 -4.59 -2.32
C CYS A 173 -14.86 -4.17 -2.38
N LEU A 174 -15.46 -4.03 -3.56
CA LEU A 174 -16.91 -3.86 -3.68
C LEU A 174 -17.59 -5.14 -4.18
N PRO A 175 -18.52 -5.72 -3.41
CA PRO A 175 -19.52 -6.62 -3.97
C PRO A 175 -20.22 -5.95 -5.16
N ARG A 176 -20.35 -6.70 -6.27
CA ARG A 176 -20.78 -6.23 -7.59
C ARG A 176 -22.16 -5.53 -7.63
N HIS A 177 -22.94 -5.54 -6.54
CA HIS A 177 -24.28 -4.95 -6.43
C HIS A 177 -24.32 -3.51 -5.88
N LEU A 178 -23.20 -2.96 -5.39
CA LEU A 178 -23.10 -1.55 -4.96
C LEU A 178 -22.40 -0.64 -5.98
N ARG A 179 -22.35 -1.07 -7.25
CA ARG A 179 -21.83 -0.27 -8.38
C ARG A 179 -22.87 0.65 -9.05
N GLY A 180 -23.97 0.97 -8.37
CA GLY A 180 -25.01 1.85 -8.90
C GLY A 180 -25.74 2.62 -7.81
N ASP A 181 -25.18 3.76 -7.40
CA ASP A 181 -25.83 5.09 -7.39
C ASP A 181 -24.79 6.13 -6.91
N GLY A 182 -24.79 7.31 -7.52
CA GLY A 182 -23.75 8.32 -7.39
C GLY A 182 -23.71 9.01 -6.02
N GLY A 183 -22.83 8.56 -5.14
CA GLY A 183 -22.48 9.26 -3.89
C GLY A 183 -21.03 8.99 -3.48
N GLY A 184 -20.17 9.99 -3.62
CA GLY A 184 -18.71 9.87 -3.47
C GLY A 184 -18.23 9.54 -2.05
N GLY A 185 -17.22 8.67 -1.97
CA GLY A 185 -16.53 8.34 -0.71
C GLY A 185 -15.78 7.00 -0.70
N GLY A 186 -15.35 6.47 -1.85
CA GLY A 186 -14.58 5.22 -1.88
C GLY A 186 -13.17 5.44 -1.32
N GLY A 187 -12.83 4.77 -0.23
CA GLY A 187 -11.50 4.77 0.39
C GLY A 187 -10.43 4.25 -0.57
N GLY A 188 -9.76 5.17 -1.26
CA GLY A 188 -8.63 4.87 -2.13
C GLY A 188 -7.32 5.00 -1.36
N HIS A 189 -6.35 4.18 -1.74
CA HIS A 189 -4.97 4.29 -1.24
C HIS A 189 -4.15 5.14 -2.20
N ILE A 190 -3.15 5.84 -1.67
CA ILE A 190 -2.15 6.53 -2.49
C ILE A 190 -0.84 5.79 -2.30
N LEU A 191 -0.35 5.22 -3.39
CA LEU A 191 0.99 4.63 -3.42
C LEU A 191 1.97 5.72 -3.87
N THR A 192 3.04 5.91 -3.11
CA THR A 192 4.08 6.90 -3.42
C THR A 192 5.43 6.36 -3.04
N GLN A 193 6.48 6.80 -3.73
CA GLN A 193 7.86 6.50 -3.34
C GLN A 193 8.19 7.13 -1.98
N SER A 194 9.20 6.60 -1.29
CA SER A 194 9.80 7.29 -0.15
C SER A 194 10.31 8.67 -0.59
N PRO A 195 9.93 9.78 0.09
CA PRO A 195 10.30 11.13 -0.32
C PRO A 195 11.80 11.29 -0.54
N LEU A 196 12.18 12.13 -1.49
CA LEU A 196 13.55 12.58 -1.70
C LEU A 196 13.75 13.87 -0.91
N THR A 197 14.99 14.25 -0.60
CA THR A 197 15.27 15.52 0.09
C THR A 197 14.64 16.71 -0.64
N ALA A 198 14.65 16.67 -1.98
CA ALA A 198 14.04 17.69 -2.83
C ALA A 198 12.51 17.65 -2.90
N THR A 199 11.86 16.55 -2.48
CA THR A 199 10.40 16.34 -2.62
C THR A 199 9.65 16.16 -1.30
N ILE A 200 10.31 16.33 -0.15
CA ILE A 200 9.66 16.26 1.17
C ILE A 200 8.56 17.32 1.31
N GLY A 201 8.75 18.53 0.75
CA GLY A 201 7.73 19.58 0.76
C GLY A 201 6.48 19.19 -0.03
N GLU A 202 6.68 18.67 -1.23
CA GLU A 202 5.65 18.11 -2.11
C GLU A 202 4.90 16.96 -1.43
N PHE A 203 5.61 16.09 -0.70
CA PHE A 203 5.02 14.99 0.06
C PHE A 203 4.06 15.51 1.14
N TRP A 204 4.45 16.50 1.94
CA TRP A 204 3.52 17.07 2.92
C TRP A 204 2.36 17.83 2.28
N ARG A 205 2.57 18.44 1.11
CA ARG A 205 1.50 19.02 0.29
C ARG A 205 0.51 17.95 -0.16
N LEU A 206 1.00 16.79 -0.61
CA LEU A 206 0.19 15.62 -0.98
C LEU A 206 -0.69 15.18 0.21
N VAL A 207 -0.09 14.96 1.38
CA VAL A 207 -0.80 14.52 2.60
C VAL A 207 -1.88 15.54 2.99
N TRP A 208 -1.55 16.84 2.95
CA TRP A 208 -2.49 17.90 3.30
C TRP A 208 -3.65 18.02 2.30
N GLN A 209 -3.34 18.03 1.00
CA GLN A 209 -4.33 18.20 -0.06
C GLN A 209 -5.30 17.02 -0.10
N THR A 210 -4.80 15.80 0.06
CA THR A 210 -5.61 14.58 0.01
C THR A 210 -6.43 14.36 1.28
N GLY A 211 -6.08 15.04 2.38
CA GLY A 211 -6.71 14.84 3.68
C GLY A 211 -6.34 13.50 4.30
N ALA A 212 -5.20 12.90 3.92
CA ALA A 212 -4.74 11.64 4.47
C ALA A 212 -4.56 11.72 5.99
N THR A 213 -5.19 10.80 6.71
CA THR A 213 -5.12 10.70 8.18
C THR A 213 -4.14 9.62 8.65
N GLY A 214 -3.77 8.70 7.76
CA GLY A 214 -2.82 7.62 8.01
C GLY A 214 -1.72 7.58 6.96
N LEU A 215 -0.49 7.31 7.38
CA LEU A 215 0.67 7.05 6.53
C LEU A 215 1.21 5.67 6.88
N VAL A 216 1.42 4.82 5.88
CA VAL A 216 2.06 3.52 6.05
C VAL A 216 3.45 3.60 5.44
N ASN A 217 4.48 3.52 6.26
CA ASN A 217 5.87 3.48 5.86
C ASN A 217 6.41 2.05 6.00
N LEU A 218 6.80 1.46 4.89
CA LEU A 218 7.37 0.11 4.83
C LEU A 218 8.88 0.12 4.56
N ALA A 219 9.47 1.31 4.38
CA ALA A 219 10.90 1.43 4.12
C ALA A 219 11.69 1.30 5.41
N ARG A 220 12.83 0.60 5.37
CA ARG A 220 13.65 0.38 6.55
C ARG A 220 14.33 1.68 6.99
N PRO A 221 14.31 2.03 8.29
CA PRO A 221 15.02 3.19 8.81
C PRO A 221 16.53 3.11 8.52
N GLY A 222 17.13 4.25 8.21
CA GLY A 222 18.58 4.37 8.03
C GLY A 222 19.10 3.81 6.69
N GLU A 223 18.22 3.41 5.77
CA GLU A 223 18.65 3.08 4.41
C GLU A 223 19.25 4.33 3.72
N PRO A 224 20.40 4.19 3.05
CA PRO A 224 21.04 5.30 2.35
C PRO A 224 20.09 5.98 1.35
N GLY A 225 19.99 7.30 1.45
CA GLY A 225 19.17 8.09 0.53
C GLY A 225 17.68 8.13 0.87
N LEU A 226 17.23 7.59 2.01
CA LEU A 226 15.89 7.79 2.55
C LEU A 226 15.92 8.85 3.66
N PRO A 227 15.69 10.14 3.34
CA PRO A 227 15.64 11.16 4.38
C PRO A 227 14.36 11.02 5.22
N ASP A 228 14.49 11.29 6.51
CA ASP A 228 13.33 11.37 7.39
C ASP A 228 12.49 12.60 7.02
N TYR A 229 11.22 12.34 6.68
CA TYR A 229 10.24 13.38 6.40
C TYR A 229 9.45 13.79 7.65
N TRP A 230 9.81 13.26 8.82
CA TRP A 230 9.23 13.56 10.12
C TRP A 230 10.33 14.05 11.08
N PRO A 231 10.01 14.81 12.13
CA PRO A 231 10.99 15.21 13.13
C PRO A 231 11.25 14.07 14.11
N ASP A 232 12.50 13.90 14.55
CA ASP A 232 12.84 12.96 15.63
C ASP A 232 12.28 13.41 16.99
N ARG A 233 12.24 14.74 17.23
CA ARG A 233 11.73 15.36 18.46
C ARG A 233 11.11 16.72 18.15
N GLY A 234 10.05 17.08 18.89
CA GLY A 234 9.43 18.40 18.79
C GLY A 234 8.84 18.66 17.41
N CYS A 235 9.29 19.70 16.70
CA CYS A 235 8.82 20.02 15.36
C CYS A 235 9.94 20.33 14.37
N ALA A 236 9.69 20.02 13.10
CA ALA A 236 10.50 20.44 11.96
C ALA A 236 9.64 21.12 10.89
N GLN A 237 10.29 21.90 10.03
CA GLN A 237 9.66 22.54 8.88
C GLN A 237 9.99 21.77 7.62
N PHE A 238 8.97 21.49 6.82
CA PHE A 238 9.05 20.74 5.58
C PHE A 238 8.26 21.50 4.50
N GLY A 239 8.97 22.28 3.69
CA GLY A 239 8.35 23.21 2.75
C GLY A 239 7.39 24.17 3.46
N GLY A 240 6.15 24.27 2.98
CA GLY A 240 5.09 25.11 3.55
C GLY A 240 4.43 24.54 4.81
N PHE A 241 4.97 23.51 5.45
CA PHE A 241 4.35 22.82 6.58
C PHE A 241 5.28 22.74 7.79
N GLN A 242 4.70 22.90 8.97
CA GLN A 242 5.32 22.57 10.25
C GLN A 242 4.73 21.26 10.74
N VAL A 243 5.58 20.27 10.97
CA VAL A 243 5.18 18.95 11.46
C VAL A 243 5.73 18.80 12.85
N HIS A 244 4.88 18.42 13.79
CA HIS A 244 5.21 18.20 15.19
C HIS A 244 4.98 16.75 15.57
N LEU A 245 6.00 16.08 16.10
CA LEU A 245 5.88 14.76 16.68
C LEU A 245 5.19 14.89 18.05
N VAL A 246 3.92 14.46 18.12
CA VAL A 246 3.12 14.51 19.34
C VAL A 246 3.44 13.33 20.24
N SER A 247 3.47 12.13 19.66
CA SER A 247 3.83 10.90 20.37
C SER A 247 4.47 9.89 19.44
N GLU A 248 5.31 9.05 20.03
CA GLU A 248 5.90 7.88 19.38
C GLU A 248 5.66 6.68 20.31
N HIS A 249 5.13 5.60 19.75
CA HIS A 249 4.83 4.37 20.46
C HIS A 249 5.55 3.22 19.75
N VAL A 250 6.58 2.67 20.40
CA VAL A 250 7.22 1.43 19.97
C VAL A 250 6.32 0.28 20.38
N CYS A 251 5.59 -0.29 19.42
CA CYS A 251 4.60 -1.32 19.68
C CYS A 251 5.23 -2.72 19.75
N SER A 252 6.25 -2.95 18.93
CA SER A 252 7.06 -4.17 18.91
C SER A 252 8.45 -3.87 18.35
N ASP A 253 9.31 -4.88 18.30
CA ASP A 253 10.61 -4.80 17.60
C ASP A 253 10.45 -4.59 16.08
N HIS A 254 9.24 -4.76 15.54
CA HIS A 254 8.96 -4.73 14.11
C HIS A 254 8.29 -3.45 13.64
N PHE A 255 7.65 -2.68 14.52
CA PHE A 255 6.98 -1.44 14.09
C PHE A 255 6.78 -0.42 15.21
N VAL A 256 6.69 0.83 14.76
CA VAL A 256 6.46 2.02 15.59
C VAL A 256 5.31 2.84 15.02
N ILE A 257 4.51 3.43 15.90
CA ILE A 257 3.40 4.31 15.53
C ILE A 257 3.68 5.72 16.03
N ARG A 258 3.61 6.71 15.13
CA ARG A 258 3.80 8.13 15.45
C ARG A 258 2.52 8.91 15.24
N SER A 259 2.18 9.76 16.20
CA SER A 259 1.15 10.79 16.02
C SER A 259 1.82 12.10 15.60
N LEU A 260 1.55 12.55 14.38
CA LEU A 260 2.13 13.75 13.79
C LEU A 260 1.07 14.84 13.67
N ARG A 261 1.34 16.02 14.22
CA ARG A 261 0.49 17.20 14.05
C ARG A 261 1.05 18.08 12.95
N VAL A 262 0.32 18.19 11.85
CA VAL A 262 0.69 18.96 10.67
C VAL A 262 -0.04 20.29 10.68
N ARG A 263 0.71 21.38 10.55
CA ARG A 263 0.18 22.74 10.46
C ARG A 263 0.75 23.44 9.23
N PRO A 264 -0.08 24.00 8.35
CA PRO A 264 0.44 24.80 7.26
C PRO A 264 1.02 26.13 7.80
N LEU A 265 2.13 26.54 7.21
CA LEU A 265 2.78 27.81 7.47
C LEU A 265 2.15 28.86 6.55
N ALA A 266 1.75 29.99 7.12
CA ALA A 266 1.32 31.12 6.31
C ALA A 266 2.53 31.61 5.51
N ALA A 267 2.39 31.77 4.19
CA ALA A 267 3.34 32.57 3.43
C ALA A 267 3.44 33.96 4.06
N ALA A 268 4.61 34.60 4.02
CA ALA A 268 4.78 35.95 4.56
C ALA A 268 3.72 36.89 3.93
N GLY A 269 2.82 37.43 4.76
CA GLY A 269 1.72 38.30 4.33
C GLY A 269 0.36 37.62 4.08
N ALA A 270 0.26 36.28 4.11
CA ALA A 270 -1.02 35.59 4.00
C ALA A 270 -1.73 35.53 5.36
N GLU A 271 -3.02 35.89 5.39
CA GLU A 271 -3.80 35.86 6.62
C GLU A 271 -3.95 34.43 7.12
N ARG A 272 -3.41 34.15 8.32
CA ARG A 272 -3.39 32.83 8.95
C ARG A 272 -4.78 32.20 9.09
N ARG A 273 -5.84 33.02 9.10
CA ARG A 273 -7.26 32.62 9.14
C ARG A 273 -7.73 31.88 7.89
N ARG A 274 -7.06 32.04 6.74
CA ARG A 274 -7.37 31.29 5.50
C ARG A 274 -6.76 29.89 5.48
N LEU A 275 -5.77 29.62 6.33
CA LEU A 275 -5.17 28.31 6.45
C LEU A 275 -5.97 27.49 7.48
N GLY A 276 -6.47 26.32 7.07
CA GLY A 276 -7.28 25.44 7.93
C GLY A 276 -6.57 25.03 9.24
N PRO A 277 -7.32 24.47 10.20
CA PRO A 277 -6.77 24.05 11.49
C PRO A 277 -5.72 22.94 11.30
N ALA A 278 -4.75 22.88 12.21
CA ALA A 278 -3.77 21.79 12.22
C ALA A 278 -4.47 20.42 12.24
N ARG A 279 -3.93 19.47 11.48
CA ARG A 279 -4.47 18.11 11.35
C ARG A 279 -3.54 17.11 12.03
N THR A 280 -4.11 16.03 12.54
CA THR A 280 -3.35 14.90 13.07
C THR A 280 -3.26 13.83 12.00
N VAL A 281 -2.05 13.31 11.79
CA VAL A 281 -1.73 12.23 10.86
C VAL A 281 -1.01 11.15 11.66
N THR A 282 -1.49 9.91 11.57
CA THR A 282 -0.85 8.76 12.22
C THR A 282 0.07 8.07 11.24
N GLN A 283 1.36 8.01 11.54
CA GLN A 283 2.33 7.24 10.76
C GLN A 283 2.51 5.87 11.41
N PHE A 284 2.30 4.82 10.63
CA PHE A 284 2.63 3.44 10.95
C PHE A 284 3.93 3.11 10.21
N HIS A 285 4.99 2.79 10.92
CA HIS A 285 6.30 2.54 10.32
C HIS A 285 6.78 1.13 10.67
N TYR A 286 6.80 0.25 9.67
CA TYR A 286 7.30 -1.11 9.79
C TYR A 286 8.81 -1.14 9.55
N LEU A 287 9.57 -1.65 10.52
CA LEU A 287 11.02 -1.48 10.63
C LEU A 287 11.81 -2.69 10.10
N SER A 288 11.16 -3.84 9.98
CA SER A 288 11.84 -5.13 9.70
C SER A 288 11.64 -5.66 8.27
N TRP A 289 11.18 -4.83 7.32
CA TRP A 289 11.06 -5.26 5.92
C TRP A 289 12.34 -4.90 5.16
N GLU A 290 13.06 -5.91 4.66
CA GLU A 290 14.24 -5.72 3.80
C GLU A 290 13.82 -5.37 2.36
N GLU A 291 14.48 -4.41 1.70
CA GLU A 291 14.10 -3.93 0.35
C GLU A 291 13.98 -5.07 -0.69
N ALA A 292 14.83 -6.09 -0.57
CA ALA A 292 14.84 -7.25 -1.46
C ALA A 292 14.10 -8.47 -0.93
N GLY A 293 13.54 -8.40 0.28
CA GLY A 293 13.05 -9.57 0.97
C GLY A 293 11.55 -9.57 1.21
N VAL A 294 11.16 -10.56 2.00
CA VAL A 294 9.86 -10.65 2.63
C VAL A 294 10.03 -10.33 4.11
N PRO A 295 8.97 -9.84 4.79
CA PRO A 295 9.01 -9.67 6.23
C PRO A 295 9.44 -10.99 6.92
N PRO A 296 10.23 -10.92 8.01
CA PRO A 296 10.69 -12.12 8.73
C PRO A 296 9.55 -12.90 9.41
N SER A 297 8.38 -12.27 9.57
CA SER A 297 7.19 -12.89 10.13
C SER A 297 5.94 -12.32 9.47
N THR A 298 5.04 -13.20 9.04
CA THR A 298 3.70 -12.80 8.57
C THR A 298 2.83 -12.31 9.73
N SER A 299 3.07 -12.80 10.95
CA SER A 299 2.31 -12.41 12.14
C SER A 299 2.54 -10.94 12.50
N SER A 300 3.78 -10.45 12.41
CA SER A 300 4.09 -9.05 12.69
C SER A 300 3.47 -8.10 11.67
N LEU A 301 3.37 -8.51 10.39
CA LEU A 301 2.67 -7.73 9.37
C LEU A 301 1.15 -7.74 9.59
N LEU A 302 0.57 -8.86 10.03
CA LEU A 302 -0.86 -8.95 10.36
C LEU A 302 -1.24 -8.18 11.62
N GLU A 303 -0.33 -8.05 12.59
CA GLU A 303 -0.53 -7.24 13.79
C GLU A 303 -0.45 -5.74 13.50
N PHE A 304 0.35 -5.35 12.50
CA PHE A 304 0.54 -3.96 12.06
C PHE A 304 -0.69 -3.33 11.38
N ARG A 305 -1.71 -4.13 11.03
CA ARG A 305 -2.88 -3.72 10.23
C ARG A 305 -3.81 -2.70 10.88
#